data_AF-A0A2L2YY70-F1
#
_entry.id   AF-A0A2L2YY70-F1
#
_cell.length_a   1.000
_cell.length_b   1.000
_cell.length_c   1.000
_cell.angle_alpha   90.00
_cell.angle_beta   90.00
_cell.angle_gamma   90.00
#
_symmetry.space_group_name_H-M   'P 1'
#
loop_
_entity.id
_entity.type
_entity.pdbx_description
1 polymer ?
#
loop_
_entity_poly.entity_id
_entity_poly.type
_entity_poly.pdbx_seq_one_letter_code
_entity_poly.pdbx_strand_id
1 'polypeptide(L)'
;RQNANHALRLFDDKLIAALEVSKSKLGQDVEGTIHFISTISKWWKIVNVKTPEKGKFKRDAYCDPIFSTTSENLSFLCKFCDWLEKWESLPAPSFVKSTSRSGKLTRETFFDLLHTTRSLISITIYLFETVKPLYILLGKFLT
;
A
#
# COMPACT_ATOMS: atom_id res chain seq x y z
N ARG A 1 -21.05 0.12 5.00
CA ARG A 1 -19.89 -0.62 4.44
C ARG A 1 -19.23 0.07 3.24
N GLN A 2 -19.89 1.00 2.54
CA GLN A 2 -19.36 1.68 1.34
C GLN A 2 -18.53 2.95 1.62
N ASN A 3 -18.50 3.45 2.86
CA ASN A 3 -17.77 4.67 3.18
C ASN A 3 -16.28 4.37 3.40
N ALA A 4 -15.45 4.77 2.42
CA ALA A 4 -14.01 4.62 2.46
C ALA A 4 -13.37 5.26 3.70
N ASN A 5 -13.98 6.31 4.28
CA ASN A 5 -13.46 6.94 5.50
C ASN A 5 -13.37 5.99 6.70
N HIS A 6 -14.24 4.98 6.78
CA HIS A 6 -14.12 3.99 7.86
C HIS A 6 -12.89 3.09 7.66
N ALA A 7 -12.59 2.71 6.42
CA ALA A 7 -11.38 1.96 6.10
C ALA A 7 -10.12 2.81 6.35
N LEU A 8 -10.15 4.09 5.97
CA LEU A 8 -9.01 5.00 6.20
C LEU A 8 -8.64 5.14 7.68
N ARG A 9 -9.63 5.10 8.59
CA ARG A 9 -9.37 5.12 10.04
C ARG A 9 -8.67 3.86 10.55
N LEU A 10 -8.78 2.74 9.85
CA LEU A 10 -8.06 1.50 10.17
C LEU A 10 -6.62 1.54 9.67
N PHE A 11 -6.35 2.26 8.57
CA PHE A 11 -5.01 2.41 8.01
C PHE A 11 -4.40 3.76 8.37
N ASP A 12 -4.45 4.10 9.67
CA ASP A 12 -3.98 5.37 10.22
C ASP A 12 -2.68 5.19 11.03
N ASP A 13 -1.76 6.15 10.91
CA ASP A 13 -0.46 6.12 11.62
C ASP A 13 -0.63 6.11 13.14
N LYS A 14 -1.69 6.73 13.66
CA LYS A 14 -2.00 6.71 15.11
C LYS A 14 -2.36 5.31 15.57
N LEU A 15 -3.07 4.53 14.75
CA LEU A 15 -3.39 3.15 15.09
C LEU A 15 -2.12 2.31 15.11
N ILE A 16 -1.26 2.47 14.10
CA ILE A 16 0.05 1.80 14.04
C ILE A 16 0.86 2.11 15.30
N ALA A 17 0.97 3.39 15.68
CA ALA A 17 1.71 3.82 16.87
C ALA A 17 1.09 3.25 18.18
N ALA A 18 -0.25 3.23 18.29
CA ALA A 18 -0.92 2.67 19.45
C ALA A 18 -0.71 1.16 19.58
N LEU A 19 -0.71 0.43 18.45
CA LEU A 19 -0.42 -1.00 18.42
C LEU A 19 1.04 -1.30 18.80
N GLU A 20 1.99 -0.50 18.32
CA GLU A 20 3.41 -0.65 18.67
C GLU A 20 3.63 -0.48 20.18
N VAL A 21 3.04 0.55 20.81
CA VAL A 21 3.13 0.75 22.26
C VAL A 21 2.49 -0.40 23.04
N SER A 22 1.43 -1.00 22.49
CA SER A 22 0.68 -2.07 23.14
C SER A 22 1.20 -3.47 22.80
N LYS A 23 2.25 -3.58 21.96
CA LYS A 23 2.77 -4.85 21.44
C LYS A 23 3.13 -5.84 22.55
N SER A 24 3.76 -5.36 23.63
CA SER A 24 4.14 -6.19 24.78
C SER A 24 2.94 -6.79 25.55
N LYS A 25 1.75 -6.17 25.44
CA LYS A 25 0.53 -6.61 26.13
C LYS A 25 -0.36 -7.51 25.26
N LEU A 26 -0.26 -7.39 23.95
CA LEU A 26 -1.17 -8.02 23.00
C LEU A 26 -0.61 -9.33 22.37
N GLY A 27 0.68 -9.62 22.57
CA GLY A 27 1.30 -10.86 22.10
C GLY A 27 1.91 -10.78 20.70
N GLN A 28 2.41 -11.91 20.20
CA GLN A 28 3.22 -11.99 18.96
C GLN A 28 2.42 -11.70 17.68
N ASP A 29 1.12 -12.03 17.65
CA ASP A 29 0.29 -11.86 16.45
C ASP A 29 0.07 -10.39 16.04
N VAL A 30 0.27 -9.46 16.98
CA VAL A 30 0.15 -8.02 16.71
C VAL A 30 1.25 -7.50 15.79
N GLU A 31 2.42 -8.13 15.77
CA GLU A 31 3.50 -7.74 14.87
C GLU A 31 3.11 -7.90 13.39
N GLY A 32 2.52 -9.04 13.03
CA GLY A 32 2.02 -9.27 11.68
C GLY A 32 0.92 -8.27 11.29
N THR A 33 0.06 -7.91 12.24
CA THR A 33 -1.01 -6.92 12.03
C THR A 33 -0.45 -5.52 11.80
N ILE A 34 0.53 -5.09 12.60
CA ILE A 34 1.22 -3.81 12.43
C ILE A 34 1.89 -3.75 11.06
N HIS A 35 2.62 -4.81 10.69
CA HIS A 35 3.31 -4.89 9.41
C HIS A 35 2.32 -4.79 8.23
N PHE A 36 1.21 -5.52 8.31
CA PHE A 36 0.15 -5.47 7.30
C PHE A 36 -0.46 -4.06 7.16
N ILE A 37 -0.91 -3.46 8.27
CA ILE A 37 -1.53 -2.13 8.26
C ILE A 37 -0.56 -1.08 7.75
N SER A 38 0.70 -1.12 8.19
CA SER A 38 1.77 -0.23 7.75
C SER A 38 2.03 -0.35 6.24
N THR A 39 2.09 -1.58 5.72
CA THR A 39 2.34 -1.84 4.30
C THR A 39 1.21 -1.29 3.43
N ILE A 40 -0.04 -1.56 3.78
CA ILE A 40 -1.22 -1.06 3.04
C ILE A 40 -1.33 0.47 3.16
N SER A 41 -1.08 1.04 4.34
CA SER A 41 -1.09 2.49 4.56
C SER A 41 -0.05 3.20 3.70
N LYS A 42 1.18 2.68 3.65
CA LYS A 42 2.25 3.22 2.79
C LYS A 42 1.90 3.18 1.31
N TRP A 43 1.37 2.05 0.83
CA TRP A 43 0.88 1.94 -0.55
C TRP A 43 -0.17 3.02 -0.85
N TRP A 44 -1.19 3.16 0.02
CA TRP A 44 -2.25 4.14 -0.17
C TRP A 44 -1.74 5.58 -0.19
N LYS A 45 -0.80 5.92 0.70
CA LYS A 45 -0.19 7.25 0.77
C LYS A 45 0.48 7.65 -0.55
N ILE A 46 1.25 6.72 -1.13
CA ILE A 46 2.00 6.91 -2.39
C ILE A 46 1.06 7.03 -3.58
N VAL A 47 0.12 6.09 -3.75
CA VAL A 47 -0.74 6.09 -4.94
C VAL A 47 -1.78 7.21 -4.92
N ASN A 48 -2.09 7.77 -3.75
CA ASN A 48 -3.09 8.83 -3.58
C ASN A 48 -2.48 10.25 -3.48
N VAL A 49 -1.28 10.48 -4.02
CA VAL A 49 -0.68 11.83 -4.10
C VAL A 49 -1.30 12.62 -5.26
N LYS A 50 -2.08 13.66 -4.95
CA LYS A 50 -2.82 14.48 -5.94
C LYS A 50 -2.27 15.89 -6.14
N THR A 51 -1.38 16.34 -5.26
CA THR A 51 -0.76 17.67 -5.32
C THR A 51 0.74 17.55 -5.01
N PRO A 52 1.60 18.39 -5.62
CA PRO A 52 3.05 18.32 -5.44
C PRO A 52 3.51 18.51 -4.00
N GLU A 53 2.81 19.35 -3.24
CA GLU A 53 3.21 19.76 -1.89
C GLU A 53 2.65 18.84 -0.79
N LYS A 54 1.90 17.78 -1.15
CA LYS A 54 1.22 16.92 -0.17
C LYS A 54 2.18 16.35 0.86
N GLY A 55 3.32 15.80 0.42
CA GLY A 55 4.33 15.24 1.31
C GLY A 55 4.99 16.29 2.20
N LYS A 56 5.28 17.48 1.68
CA LYS A 56 5.75 18.63 2.47
C LYS A 56 4.75 19.05 3.56
N PHE A 57 3.47 19.19 3.21
CA PHE A 57 2.42 19.57 4.17
C PHE A 57 2.18 18.49 5.23
N LYS A 58 2.24 17.21 4.84
CA LYS A 58 2.07 16.08 5.76
C LYS A 58 3.35 15.71 6.51
N ARG A 59 4.51 16.23 6.09
CA ARG A 59 5.84 15.83 6.55
C ARG A 59 6.03 14.31 6.44
N ASP A 60 5.62 13.77 5.31
CA ASP A 60 5.63 12.33 5.04
C ASP A 60 6.17 12.07 3.63
N ALA A 61 7.33 11.44 3.55
CA ALA A 61 8.01 11.13 2.28
C ALA A 61 7.20 10.17 1.40
N TYR A 62 6.36 9.31 1.99
CA TYR A 62 5.46 8.45 1.22
C TYR A 62 4.31 9.23 0.57
N CYS A 63 4.13 10.49 0.92
CA CYS A 63 3.18 11.40 0.28
C CYS A 63 3.84 12.36 -0.73
N ASP A 64 5.13 12.19 -1.02
CA ASP A 64 5.83 12.97 -2.04
C ASP A 64 5.51 12.49 -3.47
N PRO A 65 5.52 13.40 -4.46
CA PRO A 65 5.50 13.03 -5.87
C PRO A 65 6.63 12.06 -6.22
N ILE A 66 6.46 11.32 -7.31
CA ILE A 66 7.59 10.57 -7.88
C ILE A 66 8.43 11.56 -8.66
N PHE A 67 9.72 11.67 -8.35
CA PHE A 67 10.65 12.61 -9.01
C PHE A 67 11.58 11.92 -10.01
N SER A 68 11.71 10.60 -9.94
CA SER A 68 12.59 9.82 -10.80
C SER A 68 12.19 8.33 -10.82
N THR A 69 12.75 7.58 -11.77
CA THR A 69 12.65 6.11 -11.80
C THR A 69 13.37 5.41 -10.63
N THR A 70 14.24 6.13 -9.92
CA THR A 70 14.97 5.66 -8.74
C THR A 70 14.34 6.09 -7.42
N SER A 71 13.18 6.77 -7.47
CA SER A 71 12.48 7.24 -6.27
C SER A 71 12.13 6.09 -5.34
N GLU A 72 12.35 6.28 -4.03
CA GLU A 72 12.06 5.27 -3.01
C GLU A 72 10.60 4.82 -3.03
N ASN A 73 9.68 5.76 -3.27
CA ASN A 73 8.25 5.47 -3.41
C ASN A 73 7.97 4.50 -4.56
N LEU A 74 8.68 4.63 -5.70
CA LEU A 74 8.53 3.71 -6.82
C LEU A 74 9.14 2.34 -6.50
N SER A 75 10.32 2.31 -5.85
CA SER A 75 10.94 1.06 -5.38
C SER A 75 10.04 0.32 -4.38
N PHE A 76 9.36 1.06 -3.50
CA PHE A 76 8.38 0.49 -2.57
C PHE A 76 7.22 -0.17 -3.33
N LEU A 77 6.67 0.46 -4.37
CA LEU A 77 5.57 -0.13 -5.15
C LEU A 77 5.98 -1.43 -5.85
N CYS A 78 7.22 -1.54 -6.34
CA CYS A 78 7.75 -2.80 -6.88
C CYS A 78 7.77 -3.89 -5.79
N LYS A 79 8.35 -3.59 -4.62
CA LYS A 79 8.39 -4.52 -3.48
C LYS A 79 7.00 -4.89 -2.96
N PHE A 80 6.04 -3.96 -3.06
CA PHE A 80 4.65 -4.20 -2.70
C PHE A 80 3.99 -5.21 -3.63
N CYS A 81 4.26 -5.15 -4.94
CA CYS A 81 3.80 -6.18 -5.89
C CYS A 81 4.36 -7.57 -5.51
N ASP A 82 5.67 -7.66 -5.23
CA ASP A 82 6.29 -8.92 -4.80
C ASP A 82 5.69 -9.45 -3.48
N TRP A 83 5.40 -8.53 -2.55
CA TRP A 83 4.77 -8.85 -1.28
C TRP A 83 3.34 -9.39 -1.48
N LEU A 84 2.55 -8.79 -2.38
CA LEU A 84 1.21 -9.29 -2.72
C LEU A 84 1.26 -10.70 -3.30
N GLU A 85 2.15 -10.97 -4.25
CA GLU A 85 2.27 -12.30 -4.86
C GLU A 85 2.72 -13.37 -3.85
N LYS A 86 3.64 -13.01 -2.95
CA LYS A 86 4.01 -13.88 -1.81
C LYS A 86 2.83 -14.12 -0.88
N TRP A 87 2.04 -13.09 -0.57
CA TRP A 87 0.87 -13.25 0.29
C TRP A 87 -0.19 -14.16 -0.33
N GLU A 88 -0.44 -14.03 -1.63
CA GLU A 88 -1.39 -14.89 -2.37
C GLU A 88 -0.93 -16.35 -2.44
N SER A 89 0.38 -16.60 -2.49
CA SER A 89 0.94 -17.96 -2.51
C SER A 89 1.00 -18.65 -1.14
N LEU A 90 0.73 -17.96 -0.03
CA LEU A 90 0.74 -18.58 1.30
C LEU A 90 -0.32 -19.69 1.40
N PRO A 91 -0.02 -20.86 1.99
CA PRO A 91 -1.05 -21.87 2.22
C PRO A 91 -2.13 -21.34 3.16
N ALA A 92 -3.37 -21.80 2.98
CA ALA A 92 -4.42 -21.51 3.96
C ALA A 92 -3.99 -22.06 5.33
N PRO A 93 -4.20 -21.31 6.44
CA PRO A 93 -3.81 -21.80 7.76
C PRO A 93 -4.51 -23.13 8.05
N SER A 94 -3.77 -24.13 8.54
CA SER A 94 -4.26 -25.49 8.81
C SER A 94 -5.44 -25.54 9.79
N PHE A 95 -5.69 -24.45 10.53
CA PHE A 95 -6.79 -24.29 11.49
C PHE A 95 -8.09 -23.74 10.87
N VAL A 96 -8.05 -23.29 9.61
CA VAL A 96 -9.22 -22.80 8.88
C VAL A 96 -9.96 -24.00 8.29
N LYS A 97 -11.06 -24.42 8.93
CA LYS A 97 -12.04 -25.35 8.33
C LYS A 97 -12.49 -24.77 6.98
N SER A 98 -12.69 -25.62 5.96
CA SER A 98 -12.83 -25.26 4.54
C SER A 98 -14.01 -24.33 4.17
N THR A 99 -14.75 -23.83 5.16
CA THR A 99 -15.89 -22.91 5.05
C THR A 99 -15.58 -21.48 5.53
N SER A 100 -14.38 -21.24 6.10
CA SER A 100 -13.95 -19.95 6.63
C SER A 100 -13.01 -19.23 5.65
N ARG A 101 -13.14 -17.90 5.53
CA ARG A 101 -12.32 -17.08 4.62
C ARG A 101 -10.84 -17.26 4.96
N SER A 102 -10.01 -17.55 3.96
CA SER A 102 -8.58 -17.86 4.08
C SER A 102 -7.69 -16.72 4.61
N GLY A 103 -8.28 -15.61 5.06
CA GLY A 103 -7.56 -14.39 5.44
C GLY A 103 -6.97 -13.62 4.26
N LYS A 104 -7.21 -14.07 3.02
CA LYS A 104 -6.73 -13.45 1.78
C LYS A 104 -7.76 -12.53 1.15
N LEU A 105 -7.30 -11.72 0.20
CA LEU A 105 -8.18 -10.99 -0.70
C LEU A 105 -8.98 -11.95 -1.59
N THR A 106 -10.10 -11.47 -2.14
CA THR A 106 -10.74 -12.22 -3.23
C THR A 106 -9.85 -12.18 -4.46
N ARG A 107 -10.02 -13.14 -5.37
CA ARG A 107 -9.23 -13.22 -6.61
C ARG A 107 -9.32 -11.92 -7.42
N GLU A 108 -10.51 -11.34 -7.50
CA GLU A 108 -10.78 -10.08 -8.21
C GLU A 108 -10.06 -8.92 -7.53
N THR A 109 -10.21 -8.78 -6.21
CA THR A 109 -9.58 -7.70 -5.45
C THR A 109 -8.05 -7.78 -5.52
N PHE A 110 -7.49 -9.00 -5.42
CA PHE A 110 -6.07 -9.23 -5.58
C PHE A 110 -5.59 -8.83 -6.98
N PHE A 111 -6.27 -9.32 -8.01
CA PHE A 111 -5.94 -9.01 -9.40
C PHE A 111 -5.98 -7.50 -9.66
N ASP A 112 -7.05 -6.82 -9.25
CA ASP A 112 -7.23 -5.39 -9.47
C ASP A 112 -6.14 -4.58 -8.75
N LEU A 113 -5.82 -4.91 -7.50
CA LEU A 113 -4.78 -4.24 -6.73
C LEU A 113 -3.39 -4.41 -7.36
N LEU A 114 -3.04 -5.65 -7.73
CA LEU A 114 -1.76 -5.98 -8.34
C LEU A 114 -1.62 -5.36 -9.74
N HIS A 115 -2.65 -5.51 -10.57
CA HIS A 115 -2.68 -4.99 -11.93
C HIS A 115 -2.60 -3.45 -11.92
N THR A 116 -3.42 -2.79 -11.09
CA THR A 116 -3.38 -1.33 -10.96
C THR A 116 -2.01 -0.84 -10.53
N THR A 117 -1.42 -1.48 -9.51
CA THR A 117 -0.10 -1.07 -9.01
C THR A 117 0.99 -1.26 -10.07
N ARG A 118 0.99 -2.39 -10.79
CA ARG A 118 1.91 -2.65 -11.91
C ARG A 118 1.76 -1.63 -13.03
N SER A 119 0.52 -1.33 -13.42
CA SER A 119 0.23 -0.34 -14.46
C SER A 119 0.71 1.05 -14.06
N LEU A 120 0.53 1.46 -12.79
CA LEU A 120 1.08 2.72 -12.29
C LEU A 120 2.61 2.76 -12.38
N ILE A 121 3.30 1.68 -11.99
CA ILE A 121 4.77 1.59 -12.09
C ILE A 121 5.20 1.72 -13.56
N SER A 122 4.62 0.93 -14.46
CA SER A 122 4.97 0.92 -15.88
C SER A 122 4.74 2.27 -16.55
N ILE A 123 3.58 2.90 -16.31
CA ILE A 123 3.27 4.24 -16.85
C ILE A 123 4.26 5.28 -16.30
N THR A 124 4.59 5.21 -15.00
CA THR A 124 5.53 6.14 -14.37
C THR A 124 6.91 6.05 -15.02
N ILE A 125 7.44 4.83 -15.20
CA ILE A 125 8.74 4.60 -15.85
C ILE A 125 8.70 5.12 -17.29
N TYR A 126 7.67 4.73 -18.05
CA TYR A 126 7.49 5.16 -19.43
C TYR A 126 7.46 6.68 -19.58
N LEU A 127 6.72 7.38 -18.71
CA LEU A 127 6.63 8.85 -18.74
C LEU A 127 7.96 9.53 -18.43
N PHE A 128 8.75 8.99 -17.50
CA PHE A 128 10.09 9.51 -17.24
C PHE A 128 11.06 9.28 -18.41
N GLU A 129 10.96 8.16 -19.10
CA GLU A 129 11.82 7.84 -20.24
C GLU A 129 11.46 8.65 -21.49
N THR A 130 10.16 8.86 -21.74
CA THR A 130 9.65 9.47 -22.97
C THR A 130 9.37 10.96 -22.85
N VAL A 131 8.61 11.38 -21.83
CA VAL A 131 8.15 12.77 -21.65
C VAL A 131 9.11 13.57 -20.77
N LYS A 132 9.80 12.90 -19.83
CA LYS A 132 10.75 13.49 -18.87
C LYS A 132 10.12 14.63 -18.03
N PRO A 133 8.97 14.40 -17.37
CA PRO A 133 8.39 15.41 -16.49
C PRO A 133 9.29 15.63 -15.26
N LEU A 134 9.15 16.78 -14.61
CA LEU A 134 9.85 17.07 -13.34
C LEU A 134 9.41 16.14 -12.21
N TYR A 135 8.14 15.74 -12.20
CA TYR A 135 7.56 14.82 -11.25
C TYR A 135 6.25 14.22 -11.79
N ILE A 136 5.78 13.15 -11.15
CA ILE A 136 4.53 12.46 -11.47
C ILE A 136 3.68 12.34 -10.20
N LEU A 137 2.39 12.63 -10.34
CA LEU A 137 1.39 12.54 -9.27
C LEU A 137 0.50 11.32 -9.52
N LEU A 138 0.77 10.21 -8.82
CA LEU A 138 0.06 8.95 -9.05
C LEU A 138 -1.46 9.03 -8.80
N GLY A 139 -1.88 9.90 -7.88
CA GLY A 139 -3.29 10.11 -7.57
C GLY A 139 -4.09 10.80 -8.68
N LYS A 140 -3.43 11.20 -9.78
CA LYS A 140 -4.10 11.70 -11.00
C LYS A 140 -4.55 10.58 -11.94
N PHE A 141 -4.00 9.37 -11.81
CA PHE A 141 -4.39 8.20 -12.59
C PHE A 141 -5.51 7.39 -11.93
N LEU A 142 -5.74 7.61 -10.63
CA LEU A 142 -6.80 6.96 -9.87
C LEU A 142 -8.04 7.88 -9.86
N THR A 143 -9.14 7.38 -10.41
CA THR A 143 -10.50 7.98 -10.30
C THR A 143 -11.16 7.64 -8.98
#